data_AF-A0A166LD24-F1
#
_entry.id   AF-A0A166LD24-F1
#
_cell.length_a   1.000
_cell.length_b   1.000
_cell.length_c   1.000
_cell.angle_alpha   90.00
_cell.angle_beta   90.00
_cell.angle_gamma   90.00
#
_symmetry.space_group_name_H-M   'P 1'
#
loop_
_entity.id
_entity.type
_entity.pdbx_description
1 polymer ?
#
loop_
_entity_poly.entity_id
_entity_poly.type
_entity_poly.pdbx_seq_one_letter_code
_entity_poly.pdbx_strand_id
1 'polypeptide(L)'
;MRAMAQTLQSAREESRVIVLARLALKMRKLEPTRRTAPTLVQTHCHLVAIVDRPYNSLSGPFTLTAQKLSSLSLASSTRTAIREMLRHWILQGLLLGSKGVNGQFQRSPSFARHYTQRRARAIQTLDPSKLQPSDYVSLAGARLKCFTSDSTFMLSYFRRRLDRQRQQCIPFPENSSGFLYLSSPADVPQSAWQIRFRVTDSNSLQSFKSGADLLRPDQKPWHILARSLGSKDHAALWELLLQDGLVDDTLLHLRPSKLKQCIQTLDPSKLQPSDHLNLSGSPKLTISIQESAFVVAYTAINRHAAPFPDDARGFLYFHSRAAEIRFRVTDNNCPSSFKSGSDLVYPNKTVWAISLASLTPRNRGYTALRDLLIREGLDVDAVLEKIEVTKTKRSTSKPLIDPSLAQRFRLDFQSVNMSPIFFSLGGEQLSCDIVDLFHFVKQRRWNPYSGSAWCRFEPHPSPGSTQPDRLAIRILEMITPVTISHPEIAHHIPVPQEGKLIMKYTQREPRIGKTGSRPKTLAPRPWTLRAKQTAHPVIQAILRDAATTYLAA
;
A
#
# COMPACT_ATOMS: atom_id res chain seq x y z
N MET A 1 -56.32 10.18 -31.32
CA MET A 1 -54.95 9.63 -31.27
C MET A 1 -54.02 10.14 -32.39
N ARG A 2 -54.40 10.16 -33.68
CA ARG A 2 -53.52 10.71 -34.74
C ARG A 2 -53.22 12.21 -34.61
N ALA A 3 -54.21 13.03 -34.24
CA ALA A 3 -54.00 14.46 -33.99
C ALA A 3 -53.03 14.71 -32.82
N MET A 4 -53.13 13.93 -31.74
CA MET A 4 -52.25 14.02 -30.57
C MET A 4 -50.81 13.58 -30.90
N ALA A 5 -50.63 12.61 -31.80
CA ALA A 5 -49.31 12.23 -32.32
C ALA A 5 -48.69 13.32 -33.20
N GLN A 6 -49.48 14.02 -34.01
CA GLN A 6 -49.01 15.15 -34.83
C GLN A 6 -48.63 16.37 -33.98
N THR A 7 -49.39 16.70 -32.93
CA THR A 7 -49.04 17.77 -31.99
C THR A 7 -47.76 17.44 -31.20
N LEU A 8 -47.58 16.17 -30.78
CA LEU A 8 -46.36 15.71 -30.11
C LEU A 8 -45.14 15.69 -31.04
N GLN A 9 -45.34 15.47 -32.33
CA GLN A 9 -44.26 15.49 -33.33
C GLN A 9 -43.86 16.91 -33.70
N SER A 10 -44.83 17.83 -33.83
CA SER A 10 -44.60 19.26 -34.04
C SER A 10 -43.89 19.93 -32.85
N ALA A 11 -44.31 19.65 -31.61
CA ALA A 11 -43.64 20.15 -30.40
C ALA A 11 -42.20 19.60 -30.22
N ARG A 12 -41.93 18.39 -30.75
CA ARG A 12 -40.59 17.80 -30.79
C ARG A 12 -39.68 18.45 -31.83
N GLU A 13 -40.22 18.85 -32.98
CA GLU A 13 -39.46 19.58 -33.99
C GLU A 13 -39.18 21.02 -33.58
N GLU A 14 -40.13 21.73 -32.99
CA GLU A 14 -39.88 23.08 -32.44
C GLU A 14 -38.80 23.07 -31.35
N SER A 15 -38.82 22.07 -30.46
CA SER A 15 -37.79 21.91 -29.42
C SER A 15 -36.41 21.62 -30.03
N ARG A 16 -36.33 20.88 -31.14
CA ARG A 16 -35.08 20.63 -31.88
C ARG A 16 -34.56 21.90 -32.55
N VAL A 17 -35.43 22.68 -33.19
CA VAL A 17 -35.06 23.93 -33.86
C VAL A 17 -34.57 24.97 -32.85
N ILE A 18 -35.22 25.09 -31.68
CA ILE A 18 -34.79 26.02 -30.62
C ILE A 18 -33.42 25.64 -30.04
N VAL A 19 -33.16 24.33 -29.85
CA VAL A 19 -31.85 23.85 -29.35
C VAL A 19 -30.76 24.08 -30.39
N LEU A 20 -31.02 23.81 -31.67
CA LEU A 20 -30.06 24.04 -32.76
C LEU A 20 -29.80 25.54 -32.98
N ALA A 21 -30.82 26.39 -32.90
CA ALA A 21 -30.69 27.84 -32.98
C ALA A 21 -29.85 28.41 -31.81
N ARG A 22 -30.07 27.91 -30.57
CA ARG A 22 -29.26 28.30 -29.41
C ARG A 22 -27.81 27.80 -29.51
N LEU A 23 -27.58 26.62 -30.10
CA LEU A 23 -26.23 26.12 -30.38
C LEU A 23 -25.52 26.98 -31.43
N ALA A 24 -26.21 27.32 -32.53
CA ALA A 24 -25.68 28.15 -33.60
C ALA A 24 -25.34 29.57 -33.10
N LEU A 25 -26.21 30.17 -32.26
CA LEU A 25 -25.98 31.49 -31.68
C LEU A 25 -24.79 31.50 -30.71
N LYS A 26 -24.55 30.39 -29.99
CA LYS A 26 -23.44 30.25 -29.04
C LYS A 26 -22.11 29.96 -29.76
N MET A 27 -22.16 29.28 -30.89
CA MET A 27 -21.00 29.06 -31.79
C MET A 27 -20.59 30.35 -32.51
N ARG A 28 -21.54 31.21 -32.89
CA ARG A 28 -21.26 32.52 -33.54
C ARG A 28 -20.56 33.53 -32.61
N LYS A 29 -20.60 33.32 -31.29
CA LYS A 29 -19.90 34.14 -30.29
C LYS A 29 -18.46 33.67 -30.01
N LEU A 30 -17.99 32.61 -30.66
CA LEU A 30 -16.67 31.99 -30.42
C LEU A 30 -15.74 32.07 -31.64
N GLU A 31 -15.79 33.14 -32.43
CA GLU A 31 -14.74 33.41 -33.42
C GLU A 31 -13.50 34.07 -32.78
N PRO A 32 -12.33 33.45 -32.95
CA PRO A 32 -11.12 34.21 -33.24
C PRO A 32 -10.59 33.89 -34.65
N THR A 33 -10.17 34.96 -35.31
CA THR A 33 -9.31 35.10 -36.50
C THR A 33 -9.04 33.88 -37.42
N ARG A 34 -9.39 34.10 -38.70
CA ARG A 34 -9.16 33.28 -39.90
C ARG A 34 -7.81 32.55 -39.94
N ARG A 35 -7.78 31.27 -39.56
CA ARG A 35 -6.82 30.28 -40.11
C ARG A 35 -7.13 28.80 -39.80
N THR A 36 -8.39 28.38 -39.66
CA THR A 36 -8.74 26.95 -39.56
C THR A 36 -10.15 26.66 -40.10
N ALA A 37 -10.40 26.96 -41.37
CA ALA A 37 -11.67 26.67 -42.03
C ALA A 37 -11.86 25.20 -42.48
N PRO A 38 -10.83 24.44 -42.93
CA PRO A 38 -11.08 23.10 -43.49
C PRO A 38 -11.43 22.02 -42.45
N THR A 39 -10.87 22.10 -41.23
CA THR A 39 -10.99 21.05 -40.20
C THR A 39 -12.36 21.05 -39.48
N LEU A 40 -13.02 22.22 -39.44
CA LEU A 40 -14.31 22.38 -38.76
C LEU A 40 -15.46 21.77 -39.58
N VAL A 41 -15.38 21.87 -40.91
CA VAL A 41 -16.36 21.30 -41.84
C VAL A 41 -16.34 19.77 -41.80
N GLN A 42 -15.16 19.15 -41.68
CA GLN A 42 -15.04 17.69 -41.62
C GLN A 42 -15.55 17.11 -40.29
N THR A 43 -15.38 17.85 -39.18
CA THR A 43 -15.94 17.48 -37.87
C THR A 43 -17.46 17.66 -37.84
N HIS A 44 -17.99 18.66 -38.55
CA HIS A 44 -19.42 18.89 -38.74
C HIS A 44 -20.08 17.75 -39.54
N CYS A 45 -19.47 17.32 -40.65
CA CYS A 45 -19.99 16.20 -41.47
C CYS A 45 -20.02 14.86 -40.71
N HIS A 46 -19.04 14.59 -39.85
CA HIS A 46 -19.04 13.35 -39.04
C HIS A 46 -20.08 13.35 -37.92
N LEU A 47 -20.35 14.51 -37.31
CA LEU A 47 -21.37 14.63 -36.25
C LEU A 47 -22.79 14.53 -36.82
N VAL A 48 -23.05 15.09 -37.99
CA VAL A 48 -24.34 14.98 -38.68
C VAL A 48 -24.60 13.51 -39.10
N ALA A 49 -23.59 12.80 -39.61
CA ALA A 49 -23.71 11.38 -39.99
C ALA A 49 -23.97 10.41 -38.81
N ILE A 50 -23.64 10.81 -37.57
CA ILE A 50 -23.94 10.01 -36.36
C ILE A 50 -25.39 10.20 -35.90
N VAL A 51 -26.00 11.35 -36.20
CA VAL A 51 -27.36 11.70 -35.77
C VAL A 51 -28.44 11.16 -36.72
N ASP A 52 -28.12 10.92 -38.00
CA ASP A 52 -29.09 10.53 -39.04
C ASP A 52 -29.31 9.02 -39.27
N ARG A 53 -28.88 8.13 -38.36
CA ARG A 53 -29.21 6.69 -38.52
C ARG A 53 -30.63 6.35 -38.01
N PRO A 54 -31.48 5.70 -38.83
CA PRO A 54 -32.81 5.30 -38.40
C PRO A 54 -32.76 4.19 -37.34
N TYR A 55 -33.61 4.35 -36.33
CA TYR A 55 -33.67 3.57 -35.09
C TYR A 55 -34.39 2.23 -35.29
N ASN A 56 -33.83 1.32 -36.08
CA ASN A 56 -34.31 -0.07 -36.19
C ASN A 56 -33.14 -1.04 -36.40
N SER A 57 -32.20 -1.06 -35.46
CA SER A 57 -31.33 -2.20 -35.12
C SER A 57 -30.43 -1.77 -33.97
N LEU A 58 -30.22 -2.67 -33.00
CA LEU A 58 -29.39 -2.57 -31.78
C LEU A 58 -30.22 -2.54 -30.47
N SER A 59 -30.44 -3.74 -29.92
CA SER A 59 -30.70 -3.97 -28.50
C SER A 59 -29.35 -4.07 -27.76
N GLY A 60 -29.00 -3.03 -26.99
CA GLY A 60 -27.85 -3.04 -26.09
C GLY A 60 -27.55 -1.66 -25.50
N PRO A 61 -27.06 -1.55 -24.25
CA PRO A 61 -26.80 -0.26 -23.62
C PRO A 61 -25.59 0.45 -24.24
N PHE A 62 -25.77 1.69 -24.67
CA PHE A 62 -24.70 2.56 -25.15
C PHE A 62 -23.78 2.96 -23.98
N THR A 63 -22.65 2.27 -23.81
CA THR A 63 -21.49 2.80 -23.10
C THR A 63 -20.51 3.40 -24.09
N LEU A 64 -20.55 4.72 -24.26
CA LEU A 64 -19.44 5.46 -24.87
C LEU A 64 -18.35 5.59 -23.81
N THR A 65 -17.34 4.73 -23.84
CA THR A 65 -16.23 4.79 -22.89
C THR A 65 -15.30 5.94 -23.24
N ALA A 66 -14.80 6.66 -22.22
CA ALA A 66 -13.83 7.76 -22.34
C ALA A 66 -12.58 7.39 -23.18
N GLN A 67 -12.31 6.10 -23.33
CA GLN A 67 -11.27 5.51 -24.17
C GLN A 67 -11.44 5.86 -25.67
N LYS A 68 -12.67 5.99 -26.16
CA LYS A 68 -12.95 6.32 -27.58
C LYS A 68 -12.84 7.82 -27.89
N LEU A 69 -12.96 8.67 -26.87
CA LEU A 69 -12.67 10.12 -26.96
C LEU A 69 -11.17 10.42 -26.90
N SER A 70 -10.37 9.48 -26.39
CA SER A 70 -8.92 9.63 -26.23
C SER A 70 -8.15 9.43 -27.54
N SER A 71 -8.75 8.77 -28.54
CA SER A 71 -8.15 8.54 -29.86
C SER A 71 -8.42 9.64 -30.88
N LEU A 72 -9.18 10.69 -30.50
CA LEU A 72 -9.43 11.85 -31.36
C LEU A 72 -8.46 12.97 -30.99
N SER A 73 -7.70 13.47 -31.97
CA SER A 73 -6.78 14.60 -31.80
C SER A 73 -7.56 15.90 -31.60
N LEU A 74 -8.08 16.10 -30.39
CA LEU A 74 -8.84 17.29 -30.00
C LEU A 74 -7.97 18.21 -29.15
N ALA A 75 -8.10 19.52 -29.36
CA ALA A 75 -7.49 20.54 -28.52
C ALA A 75 -7.97 20.43 -27.06
N SER A 76 -7.09 20.82 -26.13
CA SER A 76 -7.31 20.66 -24.67
C SER A 76 -8.59 21.32 -24.15
N SER A 77 -8.96 22.50 -24.68
CA SER A 77 -10.18 23.21 -24.25
C SER A 77 -11.45 22.44 -24.60
N THR A 78 -11.49 21.77 -25.76
CA THR A 78 -12.64 20.97 -26.21
C THR A 78 -12.85 19.72 -25.35
N ARG A 79 -11.78 19.06 -24.89
CA ARG A 79 -11.88 17.92 -23.97
C ARG A 79 -12.41 18.32 -22.60
N THR A 80 -12.04 19.52 -22.15
CA THR A 80 -12.48 20.08 -20.86
C THR A 80 -13.97 20.41 -20.89
N ALA A 81 -14.45 21.03 -21.97
CA ALA A 81 -15.88 21.32 -22.15
C ALA A 81 -16.74 20.05 -22.21
N ILE A 82 -16.29 19.00 -22.91
CA ILE A 82 -17.00 17.71 -22.98
C ILE A 82 -17.06 17.02 -21.60
N ARG A 83 -15.98 17.09 -20.81
CA ARG A 83 -15.94 16.55 -19.44
C ARG A 83 -16.93 17.22 -18.51
N GLU A 84 -17.00 18.55 -18.54
CA GLU A 84 -17.94 19.32 -17.70
C GLU A 84 -19.39 19.09 -18.10
N MET A 85 -19.66 18.94 -19.41
CA MET A 85 -21.00 18.60 -19.90
C MET A 85 -21.44 17.20 -19.45
N LEU A 86 -20.54 16.21 -19.48
CA LEU A 86 -20.80 14.85 -18.99
C LEU A 86 -20.99 14.80 -17.47
N ARG A 87 -20.21 15.57 -16.70
CA ARG A 87 -20.41 15.73 -15.25
C ARG A 87 -21.79 16.30 -14.93
N HIS A 88 -22.21 17.34 -15.64
CA HIS A 88 -23.53 17.93 -15.46
C HIS A 88 -24.65 16.93 -15.77
N TRP A 89 -24.49 16.12 -16.81
CA TRP A 89 -25.46 15.11 -17.21
C TRP A 89 -25.54 13.92 -16.23
N ILE A 90 -24.41 13.48 -15.68
CA ILE A 90 -24.36 12.44 -14.63
C ILE A 90 -25.00 12.94 -13.33
N LEU A 91 -24.76 14.20 -12.95
CA LEU A 91 -25.39 14.83 -11.79
C LEU A 91 -26.91 14.98 -11.97
N GLN A 92 -27.39 15.36 -13.15
CA GLN A 92 -28.83 15.38 -13.45
C GLN A 92 -29.44 13.97 -13.49
N GLY A 93 -28.72 12.96 -14.01
CA GLY A 93 -29.16 11.57 -14.00
C GLY A 93 -29.26 10.97 -12.58
N LEU A 94 -28.37 11.36 -11.67
CA LEU A 94 -28.42 10.98 -10.25
C LEU A 94 -29.58 11.66 -9.51
N LEU A 95 -29.96 12.88 -9.89
CA LEU A 95 -31.08 13.62 -9.29
C LEU A 95 -32.46 13.12 -9.76
N LEU A 96 -32.55 12.41 -10.90
CA LEU A 96 -33.83 12.04 -11.53
C LEU A 96 -34.10 10.53 -11.60
N GLY A 97 -33.38 9.71 -10.84
CA GLY A 97 -33.48 8.24 -10.87
C GLY A 97 -34.92 7.71 -10.89
N SER A 98 -35.40 7.34 -12.07
CA SER A 98 -36.74 6.81 -12.31
C SER A 98 -36.65 5.59 -13.23
N LYS A 99 -37.05 4.42 -12.73
CA LYS A 99 -37.40 3.27 -13.57
C LYS A 99 -38.92 3.24 -13.70
N GLY A 100 -39.42 3.38 -14.92
CA GLY A 100 -40.85 3.26 -15.22
C GLY A 100 -41.25 1.78 -15.29
N VAL A 101 -42.15 1.37 -14.41
CA VAL A 101 -43.05 0.24 -14.65
C VAL A 101 -44.47 0.77 -14.44
N ASN A 102 -45.28 0.71 -15.50
CA ASN A 102 -46.71 1.02 -15.53
C ASN A 102 -47.14 2.42 -15.04
N GLY A 103 -46.56 3.48 -15.60
CA GLY A 103 -47.28 4.75 -15.79
C GLY A 103 -47.78 5.52 -14.56
N GLN A 104 -47.36 5.17 -13.33
CA GLN A 104 -47.64 5.97 -12.13
C GLN A 104 -46.35 6.34 -11.42
N PHE A 105 -46.11 7.65 -11.32
CA PHE A 105 -45.01 8.23 -10.55
C PHE A 105 -45.31 8.13 -9.05
N GLN A 106 -44.78 7.12 -8.37
CA GLN A 106 -44.62 7.16 -6.91
C GLN A 106 -43.15 7.45 -6.55
N ARG A 107 -42.91 8.57 -5.86
CA ARG A 107 -41.62 8.91 -5.26
C ARG A 107 -41.29 7.86 -4.19
N SER A 108 -40.33 6.97 -4.46
CA SER A 108 -39.81 6.04 -3.43
C SER A 108 -38.88 6.77 -2.46
N PRO A 109 -39.23 6.94 -1.17
CA PRO A 109 -38.40 7.67 -0.21
C PRO A 109 -37.25 6.83 0.39
N SER A 110 -37.13 5.55 0.01
CA SER A 110 -36.39 4.55 0.78
C SER A 110 -34.86 4.70 0.72
N PHE A 111 -34.28 5.02 -0.43
CA PHE A 111 -32.81 5.10 -0.55
C PHE A 111 -32.21 6.34 0.14
N ALA A 112 -32.86 7.50 0.02
CA ALA A 112 -32.43 8.72 0.70
C ALA A 112 -32.57 8.58 2.23
N ARG A 113 -33.64 7.95 2.73
CA ARG A 113 -33.83 7.64 4.16
C ARG A 113 -32.72 6.76 4.73
N HIS A 114 -32.32 5.71 4.03
CA HIS A 114 -31.25 4.82 4.51
C HIS A 114 -29.87 5.52 4.55
N TYR A 115 -29.61 6.48 3.67
CA TYR A 115 -28.36 7.24 3.67
C TYR A 115 -28.33 8.33 4.75
N THR A 116 -29.43 9.07 4.94
CA THR A 116 -29.50 10.13 5.96
C THR A 116 -29.59 9.57 7.39
N GLN A 117 -30.29 8.44 7.57
CA GLN A 117 -30.41 7.77 8.87
C GLN A 117 -29.10 7.10 9.31
N ARG A 118 -28.19 6.77 8.38
CA ARG A 118 -26.84 6.23 8.67
C ARG A 118 -25.87 7.28 9.22
N ARG A 119 -25.98 8.54 8.79
CA ARG A 119 -25.10 9.63 9.27
C ARG A 119 -25.56 10.21 10.61
N ALA A 120 -26.84 10.11 10.92
CA ALA A 120 -27.43 10.67 12.14
C ALA A 120 -27.14 9.87 13.44
N ARG A 121 -26.35 8.79 13.39
CA ARG A 121 -26.10 7.88 14.53
C ARG A 121 -24.66 7.40 14.65
N ALA A 122 -23.71 8.19 14.16
CA ALA A 122 -22.30 7.91 14.31
C ALA A 122 -21.82 8.43 15.68
N ILE A 123 -21.18 7.57 16.45
CA ILE A 123 -20.52 7.94 17.71
C ILE A 123 -19.27 8.74 17.35
N GLN A 124 -19.15 9.93 17.93
CA GLN A 124 -18.09 10.91 17.63
C GLN A 124 -17.02 10.97 18.71
N THR A 125 -17.35 10.61 19.96
CA THR A 125 -16.42 10.67 21.08
C THR A 125 -16.72 9.58 22.12
N LEU A 126 -15.69 9.19 22.87
CA LEU A 126 -15.82 8.35 24.06
C LEU A 126 -15.50 9.12 25.35
N ASP A 127 -15.18 10.41 25.25
CA ASP A 127 -14.92 11.29 26.38
C ASP A 127 -16.25 11.73 27.01
N PRO A 128 -16.55 11.36 28.27
CA PRO A 128 -17.79 11.78 28.94
C PRO A 128 -18.03 13.29 28.94
N SER A 129 -16.96 14.09 28.92
CA SER A 129 -17.04 15.56 28.94
C SER A 129 -17.38 16.17 27.58
N LYS A 130 -17.22 15.41 26.49
CA LYS A 130 -17.44 15.88 25.10
C LYS A 130 -18.68 15.27 24.44
N LEU A 131 -19.36 14.33 25.10
CA LEU A 131 -20.56 13.66 24.59
C LEU A 131 -21.59 14.68 24.07
N GLN A 132 -22.23 14.33 22.96
CA GLN A 132 -23.30 15.11 22.34
C GLN A 132 -24.59 14.30 22.24
N PRO A 133 -25.77 14.93 22.11
CA PRO A 133 -27.02 14.22 21.89
C PRO A 133 -27.03 13.29 20.65
N SER A 134 -26.15 13.55 19.68
CA SER A 134 -25.94 12.68 18.50
C SER A 134 -25.22 11.37 18.80
N ASP A 135 -24.49 11.28 19.92
CA ASP A 135 -23.79 10.07 20.36
C ASP A 135 -24.72 9.06 21.06
N TYR A 136 -25.99 9.43 21.27
CA TYR A 136 -26.99 8.58 21.88
C TYR A 136 -27.39 7.44 20.95
N VAL A 137 -27.22 6.19 21.41
CA VAL A 137 -27.49 4.98 20.62
C VAL A 137 -28.42 4.04 21.39
N SER A 138 -29.24 3.29 20.66
CA SER A 138 -30.02 2.17 21.23
C SER A 138 -29.38 0.84 20.84
N LEU A 139 -29.00 0.04 21.84
CA LEU A 139 -28.34 -1.27 21.66
C LEU A 139 -29.31 -2.45 21.60
N ALA A 140 -30.61 -2.25 21.82
CA ALA A 140 -31.61 -3.32 21.95
C ALA A 140 -31.52 -4.36 20.80
N GLY A 141 -31.42 -5.65 21.16
CA GLY A 141 -31.38 -6.77 20.21
C GLY A 141 -30.06 -7.58 20.16
N ALA A 142 -30.00 -8.55 19.24
CA ALA A 142 -29.03 -9.67 19.30
C ALA A 142 -27.57 -9.31 18.99
N ARG A 143 -27.33 -8.38 18.05
CA ARG A 143 -26.00 -7.87 17.65
C ARG A 143 -26.18 -6.53 16.96
N LEU A 144 -25.60 -5.47 17.52
CA LEU A 144 -25.68 -4.16 16.88
C LEU A 144 -24.36 -3.82 16.18
N LYS A 145 -24.49 -3.44 14.91
CA LYS A 145 -23.42 -2.78 14.17
C LYS A 145 -23.50 -1.29 14.47
N CYS A 146 -22.50 -0.79 15.18
CA CYS A 146 -22.34 0.62 15.50
C CYS A 146 -21.46 1.32 14.46
N PHE A 147 -21.59 2.63 14.39
CA PHE A 147 -20.92 3.47 13.42
C PHE A 147 -20.12 4.55 14.15
N THR A 148 -18.95 4.83 13.61
CA THR A 148 -18.18 6.06 13.85
C THR A 148 -18.23 6.88 12.56
N SER A 149 -17.62 8.07 12.53
CA SER A 149 -17.56 8.88 11.31
C SER A 149 -16.99 8.13 10.11
N ASP A 150 -15.96 7.30 10.35
CA ASP A 150 -15.14 6.70 9.27
C ASP A 150 -15.18 5.17 9.24
N SER A 151 -15.71 4.53 10.28
CA SER A 151 -15.63 3.07 10.46
C SER A 151 -16.84 2.49 11.17
N THR A 152 -16.92 1.15 11.21
CA THR A 152 -18.01 0.43 11.88
C THR A 152 -17.44 -0.66 12.77
N PHE A 153 -18.10 -0.90 13.90
CA PHE A 153 -17.72 -1.95 14.84
C PHE A 153 -18.96 -2.72 15.31
N MET A 154 -18.76 -3.90 15.88
CA MET A 154 -19.87 -4.68 16.44
C MET A 154 -19.81 -4.68 17.94
N LEU A 155 -20.98 -4.52 18.57
CA LEU A 155 -21.15 -4.72 20.00
C LEU A 155 -21.90 -6.02 20.26
N SER A 156 -21.50 -6.69 21.34
CA SER A 156 -22.21 -7.86 21.86
C SER A 156 -22.37 -7.74 23.36
N TYR A 157 -23.56 -8.03 23.86
CA TYR A 157 -23.88 -7.93 25.28
C TYR A 157 -23.13 -8.99 26.08
N PHE A 158 -23.39 -10.27 25.81
CA PHE A 158 -22.71 -11.37 26.48
C PHE A 158 -22.59 -12.57 25.53
N ARG A 159 -21.43 -13.24 25.54
CA ARG A 159 -21.24 -14.51 24.82
C ARG A 159 -21.27 -15.66 25.82
N ARG A 160 -22.34 -16.45 25.77
CA ARG A 160 -22.44 -17.69 26.54
C ARG A 160 -21.83 -18.82 25.70
N ARG A 161 -20.80 -19.50 26.23
CA ARG A 161 -20.32 -20.75 25.64
C ARG A 161 -21.29 -21.84 26.07
N LEU A 162 -22.09 -22.34 25.13
CA LEU A 162 -22.96 -23.50 25.39
C LEU A 162 -22.17 -24.81 25.23
N ASP A 163 -21.25 -24.86 24.25
CA ASP A 163 -20.38 -25.99 23.93
C ASP A 163 -19.13 -25.48 23.17
N ARG A 164 -18.06 -26.30 23.04
CA ARG A 164 -16.83 -26.01 22.27
C ARG A 164 -17.12 -25.54 20.84
N GLN A 165 -18.28 -25.89 20.27
CA GLN A 165 -18.66 -25.60 18.89
C GLN A 165 -19.71 -24.48 18.73
N ARG A 166 -20.44 -24.08 19.78
CA ARG A 166 -21.55 -23.10 19.67
C ARG A 166 -21.43 -21.94 20.68
N GLN A 167 -21.16 -20.75 20.15
CA GLN A 167 -21.27 -19.48 20.89
C GLN A 167 -22.62 -18.84 20.60
N GLN A 168 -23.45 -18.67 21.63
CA GLN A 168 -24.67 -17.89 21.53
C GLN A 168 -24.42 -16.47 22.06
N CYS A 169 -24.72 -15.47 21.23
CA CYS A 169 -24.77 -14.08 21.70
C CYS A 169 -26.13 -13.85 22.34
N ILE A 170 -26.12 -13.44 23.60
CA ILE A 170 -27.32 -12.95 24.28
C ILE A 170 -27.61 -11.55 23.72
N PRO A 171 -28.86 -11.23 23.36
CA PRO A 171 -29.24 -9.88 22.96
C PRO A 171 -29.05 -8.88 24.11
N PHE A 172 -28.81 -7.62 23.75
CA PHE A 172 -28.93 -6.52 24.69
C PHE A 172 -30.38 -6.41 25.19
N PRO A 173 -30.60 -6.10 26.48
CA PRO A 173 -31.93 -5.82 27.02
C PRO A 173 -32.68 -4.73 26.23
N GLU A 174 -34.01 -4.80 26.19
CA GLU A 174 -34.85 -3.87 25.39
C GLU A 174 -34.64 -2.39 25.75
N ASN A 175 -34.31 -2.10 27.00
CA ASN A 175 -34.08 -0.73 27.49
C ASN A 175 -32.61 -0.28 27.43
N SER A 176 -31.80 -0.86 26.54
CA SER A 176 -30.37 -0.54 26.44
C SER A 176 -30.10 0.68 25.55
N SER A 177 -30.68 1.84 25.87
CA SER A 177 -30.44 3.08 25.13
C SER A 177 -29.62 4.06 25.97
N GLY A 178 -28.66 4.75 25.37
CA GLY A 178 -27.71 5.58 26.09
C GLY A 178 -26.40 5.84 25.36
N PHE A 179 -25.30 5.97 26.10
CA PHE A 179 -24.01 6.45 25.60
C PHE A 179 -22.87 5.45 25.87
N LEU A 180 -21.97 5.30 24.90
CA LEU A 180 -20.66 4.69 25.13
C LEU A 180 -19.70 5.72 25.72
N TYR A 181 -18.90 5.32 26.70
CA TYR A 181 -17.92 6.21 27.32
C TYR A 181 -16.69 5.45 27.82
N LEU A 182 -15.56 6.13 27.89
CA LEU A 182 -14.34 5.61 28.52
C LEU A 182 -14.40 5.81 30.03
N SER A 183 -14.29 4.71 30.77
CA SER A 183 -14.10 4.69 32.21
C SER A 183 -12.60 4.56 32.50
N SER A 184 -12.00 5.66 32.96
CA SER A 184 -10.59 5.80 33.33
C SER A 184 -10.47 6.24 34.80
N PRO A 185 -10.55 5.32 35.78
CA PRO A 185 -10.31 5.66 37.18
C PRO A 185 -8.88 6.17 37.36
N ALA A 186 -8.69 7.24 38.15
CA ALA A 186 -7.40 7.93 38.29
C ALA A 186 -6.26 7.01 38.77
N ASP A 187 -6.58 6.00 39.59
CA ASP A 187 -5.60 5.10 40.22
C ASP A 187 -5.36 3.80 39.42
N VAL A 188 -5.92 3.69 38.21
CA VAL A 188 -5.89 2.46 37.43
C VAL A 188 -5.03 2.66 36.17
N PRO A 189 -4.06 1.77 35.90
CA PRO A 189 -3.22 1.89 34.71
C PRO A 189 -4.08 1.81 33.44
N GLN A 190 -3.64 2.49 32.37
CA GLN A 190 -4.42 2.59 31.13
C GLN A 190 -4.76 1.22 30.51
N SER A 191 -3.94 0.19 30.76
CA SER A 191 -4.19 -1.18 30.32
C SER A 191 -5.43 -1.84 30.95
N ALA A 192 -5.91 -1.30 32.07
CA ALA A 192 -7.09 -1.75 32.79
C ALA A 192 -8.33 -0.85 32.58
N TRP A 193 -8.21 0.21 31.77
CA TRP A 193 -9.34 1.04 31.37
C TRP A 193 -10.40 0.24 30.61
N GLN A 194 -11.63 0.76 30.66
CA GLN A 194 -12.82 0.08 30.16
C GLN A 194 -13.69 1.06 29.35
N ILE A 195 -14.12 0.65 28.17
CA ILE A 195 -15.27 1.30 27.52
C ILE A 195 -16.53 0.68 28.11
N ARG A 196 -17.43 1.52 28.62
CA ARG A 196 -18.70 1.10 29.22
C ARG A 196 -19.87 1.71 28.45
N PHE A 197 -21.06 1.17 28.71
CA PHE A 197 -22.30 1.72 28.17
C PHE A 197 -23.16 2.21 29.33
N ARG A 198 -23.55 3.48 29.32
CA ARG A 198 -24.44 4.07 30.30
C ARG A 198 -25.84 4.19 29.73
N VAL A 199 -26.81 3.55 30.37
CA VAL A 199 -28.23 3.59 30.03
C VAL A 199 -28.85 4.86 30.57
N THR A 200 -29.60 5.57 29.73
CA THR A 200 -30.24 6.86 30.05
C THR A 200 -31.64 6.92 29.44
N ASP A 201 -32.55 7.67 30.08
CA ASP A 201 -33.94 7.79 29.60
C ASP A 201 -34.09 8.72 28.39
N SER A 202 -33.07 9.55 28.12
CA SER A 202 -33.05 10.47 26.98
C SER A 202 -31.62 10.73 26.48
N ASN A 203 -31.52 11.39 25.33
CA ASN A 203 -30.26 11.81 24.72
C ASN A 203 -29.66 13.10 25.33
N SER A 204 -30.16 13.54 26.48
CA SER A 204 -29.62 14.73 27.17
C SER A 204 -28.36 14.39 27.97
N LEU A 205 -27.43 15.33 28.05
CA LEU A 205 -26.22 15.18 28.87
C LEU A 205 -26.51 15.12 30.37
N GLN A 206 -27.62 15.73 30.82
CA GLN A 206 -28.04 15.61 32.23
C GLN A 206 -28.44 14.18 32.56
N SER A 207 -29.11 13.51 31.62
CA SER A 207 -29.48 12.10 31.76
C SER A 207 -28.28 11.18 31.86
N PHE A 208 -27.11 11.56 31.32
CA PHE A 208 -25.87 10.80 31.50
C PHE A 208 -25.40 10.80 32.97
N LYS A 209 -25.57 11.92 33.69
CA LYS A 209 -25.19 11.98 35.11
C LYS A 209 -26.09 11.13 36.00
N SER A 210 -27.39 11.12 35.72
CA SER A 210 -28.38 10.33 36.47
C SER A 210 -28.53 8.88 35.99
N GLY A 211 -27.98 8.55 34.82
CA GLY A 211 -28.05 7.22 34.23
C GLY A 211 -27.22 6.17 34.96
N ALA A 212 -27.47 4.90 34.65
CA ALA A 212 -26.80 3.75 35.25
C ALA A 212 -25.98 2.99 34.20
N ASP A 213 -24.86 2.39 34.62
CA ASP A 213 -24.09 1.51 33.74
C ASP A 213 -24.94 0.29 33.37
N LEU A 214 -24.93 -0.09 32.09
CA LEU A 214 -25.56 -1.32 31.61
C LEU A 214 -24.95 -2.51 32.34
N LEU A 215 -25.77 -3.31 33.00
CA LEU A 215 -25.30 -4.49 33.74
C LEU A 215 -25.34 -5.73 32.86
N ARG A 216 -24.36 -6.61 33.05
CA ARG A 216 -24.32 -7.98 32.54
C ARG A 216 -25.21 -8.91 33.40
N PRO A 217 -25.47 -10.16 32.96
CA PRO A 217 -26.25 -11.12 33.76
C PRO A 217 -25.66 -11.42 35.14
N ASP A 218 -24.36 -11.21 35.34
CA ASP A 218 -23.66 -11.35 36.63
C ASP A 218 -23.72 -10.07 37.49
N GLN A 219 -24.61 -9.13 37.17
CA GLN A 219 -24.83 -7.86 37.87
C GLN A 219 -23.61 -6.92 37.88
N LYS A 220 -22.61 -7.19 37.05
CA LYS A 220 -21.43 -6.32 36.87
C LYS A 220 -21.62 -5.37 35.69
N PRO A 221 -21.01 -4.17 35.70
CA PRO A 221 -21.03 -3.30 34.54
C PRO A 221 -20.51 -3.99 33.28
N TRP A 222 -21.27 -3.88 32.20
CA TRP A 222 -20.87 -4.24 30.87
C TRP A 222 -19.70 -3.36 30.44
N HIS A 223 -18.67 -3.99 29.89
CA HIS A 223 -17.46 -3.28 29.49
C HIS A 223 -16.72 -4.00 28.37
N ILE A 224 -15.97 -3.21 27.61
CA ILE A 224 -14.91 -3.66 26.71
C ILE A 224 -13.59 -3.22 27.34
N LEU A 225 -12.71 -4.18 27.64
CA LEU A 225 -11.38 -3.88 28.17
C LEU A 225 -10.52 -3.20 27.11
N ALA A 226 -9.71 -2.22 27.49
CA ALA A 226 -8.79 -1.50 26.59
C ALA A 226 -7.88 -2.48 25.81
N ARG A 227 -7.37 -3.52 26.47
CA ARG A 227 -6.58 -4.59 25.80
C ARG A 227 -7.33 -5.35 24.71
N SER A 228 -8.66 -5.41 24.76
CA SER A 228 -9.48 -6.06 23.73
C SER A 228 -9.67 -5.19 22.49
N LEU A 229 -9.33 -3.91 22.56
CA LEU A 229 -9.44 -2.98 21.44
C LEU A 229 -8.47 -3.29 20.31
N GLY A 230 -7.38 -4.03 20.59
CA GLY A 230 -6.49 -4.58 19.56
C GLY A 230 -7.13 -5.61 18.63
N SER A 231 -8.38 -6.03 18.89
CA SER A 231 -9.12 -6.91 17.98
C SER A 231 -9.74 -6.15 16.81
N LYS A 232 -9.86 -6.83 15.66
CA LYS A 232 -10.48 -6.27 14.44
C LYS A 232 -11.90 -5.73 14.69
N ASP A 233 -12.62 -6.35 15.61
CA ASP A 233 -14.02 -6.03 15.90
C ASP A 233 -14.21 -4.68 16.58
N HIS A 234 -13.16 -4.12 17.20
CA HIS A 234 -13.20 -2.88 17.99
C HIS A 234 -12.23 -1.80 17.49
N ALA A 235 -11.68 -1.97 16.28
CA ALA A 235 -10.71 -1.05 15.70
C ALA A 235 -11.24 0.40 15.62
N ALA A 236 -12.52 0.58 15.30
CA ALA A 236 -13.14 1.91 15.25
C ALA A 236 -13.19 2.61 16.63
N LEU A 237 -13.37 1.86 17.72
CA LEU A 237 -13.34 2.43 19.07
C LEU A 237 -11.92 2.89 19.44
N TRP A 238 -10.90 2.16 18.98
CA TRP A 238 -9.50 2.57 19.14
C TRP A 238 -9.21 3.89 18.42
N GLU A 239 -9.72 4.06 17.19
CA GLU A 239 -9.58 5.32 16.44
C GLU A 239 -10.20 6.50 17.19
N LEU A 240 -11.40 6.33 17.75
CA LEU A 240 -12.05 7.38 18.56
C LEU A 240 -11.20 7.77 19.79
N LEU A 241 -10.64 6.79 20.51
CA LEU A 241 -9.78 7.07 21.66
C LEU A 241 -8.53 7.87 21.28
N LEU A 242 -7.93 7.56 20.13
CA LEU A 242 -6.79 8.32 19.60
C LEU A 242 -7.22 9.72 19.16
N GLN A 243 -8.35 9.84 18.46
CA GLN A 243 -8.87 11.12 17.98
C GLN A 243 -9.19 12.08 19.13
N ASP A 244 -9.75 11.55 20.23
CA ASP A 244 -10.09 12.34 21.41
C ASP A 244 -8.89 12.70 22.29
N GLY A 245 -7.70 12.15 21.99
CA GLY A 245 -6.50 12.29 22.80
C GLY A 245 -6.63 11.59 24.17
N LEU A 246 -7.52 10.60 24.29
CA LEU A 246 -7.77 9.91 25.55
C LEU A 246 -6.72 8.84 25.84
N VAL A 247 -6.08 8.30 24.81
CA VAL A 247 -5.05 7.26 24.94
C VAL A 247 -3.73 7.79 24.41
N ASP A 248 -2.67 7.53 25.17
CA ASP A 248 -1.30 7.93 24.84
C ASP A 248 -0.57 6.86 24.01
N ASP A 249 0.57 7.24 23.44
CA ASP A 249 1.43 6.40 22.60
C ASP A 249 1.89 5.12 23.33
N THR A 250 1.89 5.14 24.67
CA THR A 250 2.21 3.98 25.51
C THR A 250 1.30 2.78 25.26
N LEU A 251 0.03 2.97 24.84
CA LEU A 251 -0.86 1.87 24.48
C LEU A 251 -0.83 1.49 22.99
N LEU A 252 0.02 2.12 22.15
CA LEU A 252 0.12 1.76 20.72
C LEU A 252 0.53 0.30 20.46
N HIS A 253 1.15 -0.38 21.44
CA HIS A 253 1.43 -1.81 21.35
C HIS A 253 0.15 -2.66 21.31
N LEU A 254 -0.99 -2.12 21.77
CA LEU A 254 -2.31 -2.74 21.68
C LEU A 254 -3.07 -2.33 20.41
N ARG A 255 -2.48 -1.50 19.54
CA ARG A 255 -3.13 -0.99 18.33
C ARG A 255 -3.56 -2.17 17.45
N PRO A 256 -4.83 -2.23 17.02
CA PRO A 256 -5.30 -3.33 16.19
C PRO A 256 -4.46 -3.44 14.91
N SER A 257 -3.86 -4.60 14.69
CA SER A 257 -3.01 -4.92 13.52
C SER A 257 -3.74 -4.81 12.17
N LYS A 258 -5.03 -4.47 12.17
CA LYS A 258 -5.90 -4.35 10.99
C LYS A 258 -6.70 -3.04 10.94
N LEU A 259 -6.27 -1.98 11.65
CA LEU A 259 -6.77 -0.64 11.33
C LEU A 259 -6.55 -0.37 9.86
N LYS A 260 -7.54 0.24 9.19
CA LYS A 260 -7.43 0.58 7.78
C LYS A 260 -6.40 1.70 7.68
N GLN A 261 -5.17 1.31 7.42
CA GLN A 261 -4.06 2.22 7.21
C GLN A 261 -4.39 3.05 5.97
N CYS A 262 -4.50 4.36 6.10
CA CYS A 262 -4.83 5.25 5.01
C CYS A 262 -3.88 6.45 4.98
N ILE A 263 -3.69 7.00 3.78
CA ILE A 263 -2.99 8.26 3.60
C ILE A 263 -3.80 9.14 2.65
N GLN A 264 -3.69 10.44 2.85
CA GLN A 264 -4.33 11.47 2.04
C GLN A 264 -3.32 12.25 1.20
N THR A 265 -2.06 12.30 1.62
CA THR A 265 -1.00 13.06 0.96
C THR A 265 0.36 12.37 1.05
N LEU A 266 1.25 12.67 0.10
CA LEU A 266 2.67 12.33 0.15
C LEU A 266 3.56 13.58 0.31
N ASP A 267 2.96 14.77 0.41
CA ASP A 267 3.63 16.04 0.60
C ASP A 267 3.91 16.26 2.10
N PRO A 268 5.19 16.30 2.53
CA PRO A 268 5.53 16.52 3.94
C PRO A 268 4.89 17.75 4.57
N SER A 269 4.60 18.79 3.78
CA SER A 269 4.02 20.04 4.27
C SER A 269 2.52 19.96 4.55
N LYS A 270 1.85 18.89 4.08
CA LYS A 270 0.39 18.70 4.19
C LYS A 270 -0.01 17.52 5.07
N LEU A 271 0.98 16.79 5.62
CA LEU A 271 0.75 15.64 6.48
C LEU A 271 -0.21 15.97 7.62
N GLN A 272 -1.13 15.05 7.87
CA GLN A 272 -2.07 15.07 8.99
C GLN A 272 -1.77 13.91 9.94
N PRO A 273 -2.20 13.98 11.21
CA PRO A 273 -2.08 12.86 12.14
C PRO A 273 -2.73 11.55 11.63
N SER A 274 -3.76 11.66 10.79
CA SER A 274 -4.40 10.51 10.14
C SER A 274 -3.53 9.80 9.10
N ASP A 275 -2.50 10.48 8.56
CA ASP A 275 -1.55 9.89 7.60
C ASP A 275 -0.46 9.06 8.28
N HIS A 276 -0.44 9.02 9.62
CA HIS A 276 0.54 8.28 10.39
C HIS A 276 0.25 6.77 10.38
N LEU A 277 1.16 6.03 9.77
CA LEU A 277 1.04 4.59 9.54
C LEU A 277 1.80 3.79 10.59
N ASN A 278 1.32 2.58 10.86
CA ASN A 278 2.05 1.58 11.64
C ASN A 278 2.31 0.36 10.76
N LEU A 279 3.56 0.20 10.31
CA LEU A 279 4.00 -0.95 9.50
C LEU A 279 4.53 -2.11 10.35
N SER A 280 4.85 -1.85 11.62
CA SER A 280 5.61 -2.72 12.52
C SER A 280 5.14 -4.17 12.57
N GLY A 281 6.09 -5.11 12.46
CA GLY A 281 5.84 -6.54 12.57
C GLY A 281 5.07 -7.16 11.40
N SER A 282 4.53 -6.36 10.47
CA SER A 282 3.78 -6.87 9.33
C SER A 282 4.71 -7.20 8.15
N PRO A 283 4.59 -8.37 7.50
CA PRO A 283 5.38 -8.66 6.30
C PRO A 283 4.88 -7.90 5.06
N LYS A 284 3.58 -7.58 5.04
CA LYS A 284 2.91 -6.83 3.97
C LYS A 284 1.78 -6.02 4.55
N LEU A 285 1.68 -4.76 4.19
CA LEU A 285 0.60 -3.89 4.66
C LEU A 285 -0.16 -3.30 3.48
N THR A 286 -1.48 -3.42 3.52
CA THR A 286 -2.37 -2.75 2.58
C THR A 286 -2.66 -1.35 3.10
N ILE A 287 -2.26 -0.34 2.34
CA ILE A 287 -2.49 1.07 2.62
C ILE A 287 -3.54 1.58 1.65
N SER A 288 -4.51 2.31 2.18
CA SER A 288 -5.68 2.82 1.46
C SER A 288 -5.47 4.28 1.06
N ILE A 289 -5.90 4.63 -0.14
CA ILE A 289 -5.99 6.01 -0.62
C ILE A 289 -7.41 6.17 -1.16
N GLN A 290 -8.28 6.81 -0.39
CA GLN A 290 -9.71 6.96 -0.69
C GLN A 290 -10.39 5.59 -0.99
N GLU A 291 -10.83 5.38 -2.22
CA GLU A 291 -11.51 4.16 -2.71
C GLU A 291 -10.54 3.09 -3.25
N SER A 292 -9.25 3.39 -3.31
CA SER A 292 -8.21 2.48 -3.80
C SER A 292 -7.26 2.06 -2.68
N ALA A 293 -6.44 1.04 -2.95
CA ALA A 293 -5.41 0.60 -2.02
C ALA A 293 -4.18 0.09 -2.78
N PHE A 294 -3.05 0.09 -2.09
CA PHE A 294 -1.79 -0.48 -2.55
C PHE A 294 -1.16 -1.29 -1.43
N VAL A 295 -0.21 -2.17 -1.75
CA VAL A 295 0.48 -3.00 -0.77
C VAL A 295 1.93 -2.58 -0.70
N VAL A 296 2.43 -2.36 0.50
CA VAL A 296 3.86 -2.19 0.78
C VAL A 296 4.43 -3.42 1.46
N ALA A 297 5.70 -3.70 1.19
CA ALA A 297 6.45 -4.76 1.83
C ALA A 297 7.83 -4.22 2.21
N TYR A 298 8.37 -4.71 3.32
CA TYR A 298 9.68 -4.28 3.78
C TYR A 298 10.77 -4.81 2.86
N THR A 299 10.99 -6.13 2.86
CA THR A 299 11.92 -6.81 1.97
C THR A 299 11.47 -8.26 1.77
N ALA A 300 12.07 -8.97 0.81
CA ALA A 300 11.86 -10.40 0.63
C ALA A 300 13.13 -11.17 1.04
N ILE A 301 12.98 -12.14 1.94
CA ILE A 301 14.00 -13.10 2.36
C ILE A 301 13.49 -14.49 1.94
N ASN A 302 14.25 -15.21 1.11
CA ASN A 302 13.88 -16.56 0.64
C ASN A 302 12.49 -16.63 -0.02
N ARG A 303 12.08 -15.59 -0.75
CA ARG A 303 10.72 -15.42 -1.34
C ARG A 303 9.60 -15.19 -0.30
N HIS A 304 9.91 -15.19 0.99
CA HIS A 304 9.01 -14.79 2.05
C HIS A 304 9.19 -13.29 2.32
N ALA A 305 8.09 -12.57 2.51
CA ALA A 305 8.18 -11.16 2.90
C ALA A 305 8.64 -11.09 4.38
N ALA A 306 9.72 -10.36 4.62
CA ALA A 306 10.20 -10.10 5.98
C ALA A 306 9.29 -9.07 6.65
N PRO A 307 9.02 -9.21 7.96
CA PRO A 307 8.29 -8.20 8.71
C PRO A 307 9.03 -6.87 8.71
N PHE A 308 8.29 -5.76 8.72
CA PHE A 308 8.85 -4.45 9.05
C PHE A 308 9.40 -4.45 10.48
N PRO A 309 10.45 -3.65 10.77
CA PRO A 309 10.96 -3.42 12.13
C PRO A 309 9.87 -2.99 13.13
N ASP A 310 10.08 -3.26 14.43
CA ASP A 310 9.09 -2.98 15.51
C ASP A 310 8.84 -1.48 15.75
N ASP A 311 9.74 -0.64 15.26
CA ASP A 311 9.71 0.81 15.30
C ASP A 311 9.22 1.44 13.97
N ALA A 312 8.77 0.64 12.99
CA ALA A 312 8.33 1.14 11.68
C ALA A 312 6.96 1.84 11.72
N ARG A 313 6.90 2.97 12.45
CA ARG A 313 5.75 3.86 12.62
C ARG A 313 6.13 5.24 12.10
N GLY A 314 5.26 5.85 11.31
CA GLY A 314 5.61 7.10 10.67
C GLY A 314 4.83 7.43 9.41
N PHE A 315 5.41 8.23 8.53
CA PHE A 315 4.73 8.81 7.37
C PHE A 315 5.35 8.35 6.05
N LEU A 316 4.50 8.06 5.06
CA LEU A 316 4.97 8.00 3.67
C LEU A 316 5.12 9.41 3.12
N TYR A 317 6.18 9.66 2.35
CA TYR A 317 6.38 10.95 1.70
C TYR A 317 7.11 10.81 0.36
N PHE A 318 6.89 11.78 -0.54
CA PHE A 318 7.59 11.86 -1.81
C PHE A 318 8.89 12.66 -1.68
N HIS A 319 10.01 12.03 -2.02
CA HIS A 319 11.33 12.65 -2.07
C HIS A 319 11.68 13.02 -3.52
N SER A 320 11.40 14.27 -3.88
CA SER A 320 11.53 14.78 -5.25
C SER A 320 12.94 14.64 -5.85
N ARG A 321 13.99 14.88 -5.05
CA ARG A 321 15.39 14.83 -5.53
C ARG A 321 15.81 13.45 -6.01
N ALA A 322 15.30 12.38 -5.40
CA ALA A 322 15.60 11.01 -5.83
C ALA A 322 14.48 10.37 -6.66
N ALA A 323 13.36 11.08 -6.86
CA ALA A 323 12.14 10.52 -7.46
C ALA A 323 11.72 9.20 -6.81
N GLU A 324 11.56 9.22 -5.49
CA GLU A 324 11.27 8.06 -4.66
C GLU A 324 10.18 8.39 -3.64
N ILE A 325 9.34 7.42 -3.31
CA ILE A 325 8.46 7.48 -2.14
C ILE A 325 9.18 6.76 -1.00
N ARG A 326 9.33 7.41 0.15
CA ARG A 326 10.05 6.89 1.31
C ARG A 326 9.12 6.79 2.51
N PHE A 327 9.55 6.04 3.52
CA PHE A 327 8.87 5.98 4.81
C PHE A 327 9.74 6.66 5.86
N ARG A 328 9.24 7.71 6.50
CA ARG A 328 9.91 8.45 7.58
C ARG A 328 9.42 7.90 8.91
N VAL A 329 10.28 7.26 9.68
CA VAL A 329 10.00 6.79 11.04
C VAL A 329 9.97 7.98 12.00
N THR A 330 8.93 8.07 12.82
CA THR A 330 8.69 9.16 13.79
C THR A 330 8.19 8.61 15.13
N ASP A 331 8.45 9.33 16.21
CA ASP A 331 8.08 8.88 17.57
C ASP A 331 6.57 8.91 17.84
N ASN A 332 5.85 9.83 17.18
CA ASN A 332 4.41 10.03 17.34
C ASN A 332 3.73 10.39 16.01
N ASN A 333 2.40 10.56 16.06
CA ASN A 333 1.58 10.90 14.90
C ASN A 333 1.51 12.41 14.58
N CYS A 334 2.25 13.28 15.27
CA CYS A 334 2.23 14.70 14.99
C CYS A 334 3.06 14.99 13.73
N PRO A 335 2.53 15.70 12.72
CA PRO A 335 3.29 16.09 11.53
C PRO A 335 4.58 16.85 11.81
N SER A 336 4.66 17.58 12.94
CA SER A 336 5.87 18.31 13.35
C SER A 336 7.06 17.38 13.64
N SER A 337 6.81 16.14 14.07
CA SER A 337 7.84 15.11 14.32
C SER A 337 8.53 14.63 13.05
N PHE A 338 7.98 14.91 11.86
CA PHE A 338 8.55 14.51 10.59
C PHE A 338 9.99 15.02 10.41
N LYS A 339 10.26 16.25 10.87
CA LYS A 339 11.59 16.88 10.74
C LYS A 339 12.66 16.13 11.56
N SER A 340 12.33 15.71 12.77
CA SER A 340 13.25 14.97 13.66
C SER A 340 13.30 13.47 13.39
N GLY A 341 12.36 12.93 12.62
CA GLY A 341 12.33 11.51 12.25
C GLY A 341 13.52 11.08 11.39
N SER A 342 13.59 9.77 11.11
CA SER A 342 14.62 9.17 10.24
C SER A 342 14.00 8.31 9.16
N ASP A 343 14.61 8.22 7.98
CA ASP A 343 14.09 7.36 6.92
C ASP A 343 14.22 5.90 7.35
N LEU A 344 13.18 5.09 7.11
CA LEU A 344 13.22 3.65 7.28
C LEU A 344 14.33 3.10 6.41
N VAL A 345 15.17 2.24 6.98
CA VAL A 345 16.26 1.58 6.26
C VAL A 345 15.94 0.12 6.06
N TYR A 346 16.29 -0.41 4.89
CA TYR A 346 16.46 -1.84 4.67
C TYR A 346 17.51 -2.39 5.65
N PRO A 347 17.59 -3.72 5.83
CA PRO A 347 18.60 -4.29 6.71
C PRO A 347 20.01 -3.80 6.33
N ASN A 348 20.34 -3.74 5.04
CA ASN A 348 21.63 -3.26 4.51
C ASN A 348 21.92 -1.76 4.72
N LYS A 349 21.17 -1.09 5.60
CA LYS A 349 21.30 0.33 5.95
C LYS A 349 21.04 1.29 4.80
N THR A 350 20.59 0.80 3.65
CA THR A 350 20.12 1.68 2.56
C THR A 350 18.68 2.10 2.84
N VAL A 351 18.33 3.33 2.48
CA VAL A 351 16.98 3.86 2.66
C VAL A 351 15.95 2.99 1.92
N TRP A 352 14.89 2.61 2.64
CA TRP A 352 13.72 1.96 2.07
C TRP A 352 12.94 2.95 1.23
N ALA A 353 12.66 2.58 -0.02
CA ALA A 353 11.96 3.44 -0.96
C ALA A 353 11.14 2.64 -1.97
N ILE A 354 10.09 3.26 -2.49
CA ILE A 354 9.39 2.85 -3.70
C ILE A 354 9.82 3.81 -4.81
N SER A 355 10.56 3.29 -5.78
CA SER A 355 11.01 4.10 -6.92
C SER A 355 9.82 4.59 -7.75
N LEU A 356 9.87 5.84 -8.22
CA LEU A 356 8.88 6.39 -9.15
C LEU A 356 8.78 5.55 -10.44
N ALA A 357 9.89 4.99 -10.93
CA ALA A 357 9.93 4.04 -12.05
C ALA A 357 9.12 2.75 -11.81
N SER A 358 8.71 2.46 -10.57
CA SER A 358 7.80 1.35 -10.27
C SER A 358 6.32 1.71 -10.46
N LEU A 359 5.99 3.01 -10.55
CA LEU A 359 4.63 3.55 -10.72
C LEU A 359 4.18 3.58 -12.20
N THR A 360 4.69 2.66 -13.02
CA THR A 360 4.26 2.60 -14.43
C THR A 360 2.78 2.21 -14.54
N PRO A 361 2.06 2.66 -15.59
CA PRO A 361 0.66 2.27 -15.81
C PRO A 361 0.43 0.75 -15.89
N ARG A 362 1.48 -0.03 -16.20
CA ARG A 362 1.42 -1.49 -16.26
C ARG A 362 1.45 -2.15 -14.87
N ASN A 363 2.01 -1.47 -13.86
CA ASN A 363 2.09 -1.99 -12.51
C ASN A 363 0.83 -1.61 -11.70
N ARG A 364 -0.21 -2.43 -11.84
CA ARG A 364 -1.50 -2.23 -11.16
C ARG A 364 -1.40 -2.18 -9.63
N GLY A 365 -0.33 -2.73 -9.04
CA GLY A 365 -0.13 -2.73 -7.59
C GLY A 365 0.11 -1.34 -6.99
N TYR A 366 0.53 -0.36 -7.81
CA TYR A 366 0.81 1.01 -7.36
C TYR A 366 0.01 2.09 -8.08
N THR A 367 -1.08 1.72 -8.76
CA THR A 367 -1.98 2.70 -9.41
C THR A 367 -2.50 3.73 -8.42
N ALA A 368 -2.86 3.32 -7.20
CA ALA A 368 -3.33 4.23 -6.15
C ALA A 368 -2.29 5.32 -5.78
N LEU A 369 -1.01 4.94 -5.67
CA LEU A 369 0.08 5.89 -5.39
C LEU A 369 0.33 6.82 -6.57
N ARG A 370 0.32 6.28 -7.80
CA ARG A 370 0.46 7.07 -9.02
C ARG A 370 -0.62 8.14 -9.11
N ASP A 371 -1.88 7.75 -8.91
CA ASP A 371 -3.03 8.65 -9.00
C ASP A 371 -3.02 9.71 -7.89
N LEU A 372 -2.52 9.36 -6.70
CA LEU A 372 -2.30 10.33 -5.62
C LEU A 372 -1.29 11.40 -6.02
N LEU A 373 -0.13 11.01 -6.55
CA LEU A 373 0.90 11.96 -7.00
C LEU A 373 0.39 12.87 -8.12
N ILE A 374 -0.35 12.31 -9.09
CA ILE A 374 -0.97 13.10 -10.17
C ILE A 374 -1.96 14.11 -9.60
N ARG A 375 -2.77 13.71 -8.63
CA ARG A 375 -3.72 14.59 -7.94
C ARG A 375 -3.02 15.72 -7.18
N GLU A 376 -1.83 15.45 -6.64
CA GLU A 376 -0.99 16.44 -5.98
C GLU A 376 -0.23 17.34 -6.98
N GLY A 377 -0.45 17.17 -8.28
CA GLY A 377 0.10 18.01 -9.34
C GLY A 377 1.44 17.53 -9.91
N LEU A 378 1.90 16.34 -9.55
CA LEU A 378 3.12 15.76 -10.14
C LEU A 378 2.80 15.15 -11.51
N ASP A 379 3.45 15.64 -12.55
CA ASP A 379 3.45 14.99 -13.87
C ASP A 379 4.37 13.77 -13.84
N VAL A 380 3.83 12.64 -13.35
CA VAL A 380 4.56 11.39 -13.19
C VAL A 380 5.15 10.91 -14.51
N ASP A 381 4.41 11.05 -15.62
CA ASP A 381 4.85 10.56 -16.92
C ASP A 381 6.02 11.39 -17.47
N ALA A 382 5.96 12.72 -17.38
CA ALA A 382 7.07 13.58 -17.78
C ALA A 382 8.33 13.36 -16.92
N VAL A 383 8.17 13.08 -15.62
CA VAL A 383 9.31 12.73 -14.75
C VAL A 383 9.88 11.36 -15.13
N LEU A 384 9.04 10.38 -15.45
CA LEU A 384 9.49 9.06 -15.91
C LEU A 384 10.26 9.14 -17.23
N GLU A 385 9.81 9.94 -18.20
CA GLU A 385 10.54 10.13 -19.47
C GLU A 385 11.95 10.70 -19.25
N LYS A 386 12.10 11.67 -18.33
CA LYS A 386 13.43 12.21 -17.96
C LYS A 386 14.29 11.17 -17.26
N ILE A 387 13.67 10.32 -16.44
CA ILE A 387 14.34 9.27 -15.70
C ILE A 387 14.80 8.13 -16.61
N GLU A 388 14.05 7.78 -17.67
CA GLU A 388 14.46 6.74 -18.63
C GLU A 388 15.76 7.10 -19.38
N VAL A 389 16.05 8.39 -19.54
CA VAL A 389 17.32 8.89 -20.11
C VAL A 389 18.51 8.67 -19.15
N THR A 390 18.25 8.62 -17.84
CA THR A 390 19.26 8.40 -16.79
C THR A 390 19.10 7.01 -16.17
N LYS A 391 19.92 6.03 -16.59
CA LYS A 391 19.93 4.62 -16.12
C LYS A 391 19.47 4.48 -14.66
N THR A 392 18.27 3.93 -14.46
CA THR A 392 17.59 3.95 -13.16
C THR A 392 18.11 2.93 -12.17
N LYS A 393 18.40 3.38 -10.94
CA LYS A 393 18.46 2.52 -9.76
C LYS A 393 17.04 2.04 -9.44
N ARG A 394 16.75 0.76 -9.64
CA ARG A 394 15.55 0.17 -9.04
C ARG A 394 15.78 0.14 -7.53
N SER A 395 14.89 0.78 -6.76
CA SER A 395 14.81 0.51 -5.32
C SER A 395 14.49 -0.97 -5.16
N THR A 396 15.50 -1.73 -4.75
CA THR A 396 15.42 -3.17 -4.60
C THR A 396 16.02 -3.52 -3.26
N SER A 397 15.46 -4.52 -2.60
CA SER A 397 16.15 -5.22 -1.52
C SER A 397 17.45 -5.91 -1.96
N LYS A 398 17.78 -5.84 -3.26
CA LYS A 398 18.98 -6.45 -3.80
C LYS A 398 20.19 -5.64 -3.34
N PRO A 399 21.31 -6.31 -3.02
CA PRO A 399 22.57 -5.61 -2.77
C PRO A 399 22.93 -4.73 -3.97
N LEU A 400 22.96 -3.42 -3.78
CA LEU A 400 23.55 -2.49 -4.75
C LEU A 400 25.04 -2.43 -4.43
N ILE A 401 25.91 -2.76 -5.38
CA ILE A 401 27.36 -2.82 -5.17
C ILE A 401 27.99 -1.72 -6.03
N ASP A 402 28.52 -0.70 -5.38
CA ASP A 402 29.24 0.39 -6.03
C ASP A 402 30.68 -0.04 -6.41
N PRO A 403 31.37 0.76 -7.24
CA PRO A 403 32.74 0.44 -7.65
C PRO A 403 33.77 0.34 -6.51
N SER A 404 33.53 0.98 -5.36
CA SER A 404 34.45 0.91 -4.22
C SER A 404 34.39 -0.42 -3.48
N LEU A 405 33.33 -1.21 -3.71
CA LEU A 405 33.01 -2.45 -3.01
C LEU A 405 32.83 -2.29 -1.47
N ALA A 406 32.86 -1.06 -0.95
CA ALA A 406 32.69 -0.79 0.47
C ALA A 406 31.23 -1.02 0.94
N GLN A 407 30.29 -1.00 0.00
CA GLN A 407 28.87 -1.17 0.29
C GLN A 407 28.58 -2.53 0.94
N ARG A 408 28.02 -2.46 2.15
CA ARG A 408 27.58 -3.63 2.91
C ARG A 408 26.24 -4.14 2.40
N PHE A 409 26.04 -5.44 2.49
CA PHE A 409 24.78 -6.08 2.19
C PHE A 409 24.49 -7.24 3.12
N ARG A 410 23.19 -7.54 3.30
CA ARG A 410 22.76 -8.65 4.14
C ARG A 410 22.85 -9.93 3.34
N LEU A 411 23.49 -10.94 3.90
CA LEU A 411 23.44 -12.29 3.37
C LEU A 411 22.70 -13.19 4.36
N ASP A 412 21.67 -13.88 3.88
CA ASP A 412 21.01 -14.96 4.59
C ASP A 412 21.67 -16.28 4.18
N PHE A 413 22.20 -17.03 5.14
CA PHE A 413 22.90 -18.28 4.88
C PHE A 413 21.97 -19.40 4.44
N GLN A 414 20.67 -19.31 4.74
CA GLN A 414 19.67 -20.27 4.26
C GLN A 414 19.22 -19.97 2.82
N SER A 415 19.51 -18.77 2.31
CA SER A 415 19.12 -18.39 0.95
C SER A 415 19.98 -19.07 -0.11
N VAL A 416 19.32 -19.81 -1.00
CA VAL A 416 19.99 -20.47 -2.15
C VAL A 416 20.39 -19.48 -3.24
N ASN A 417 19.74 -18.31 -3.29
CA ASN A 417 19.92 -17.33 -4.36
C ASN A 417 20.09 -15.92 -3.80
N MET A 418 21.00 -15.16 -4.40
CA MET A 418 21.17 -13.73 -4.20
C MET A 418 21.39 -13.08 -5.56
N SER A 419 20.85 -11.90 -5.80
CA SER A 419 21.01 -11.20 -7.08
C SER A 419 21.52 -9.76 -6.88
N PRO A 420 22.80 -9.55 -6.51
CA PRO A 420 23.38 -8.21 -6.45
C PRO A 420 23.29 -7.47 -7.79
N ILE A 421 23.22 -6.14 -7.73
CA ILE A 421 23.35 -5.23 -8.88
C ILE A 421 24.65 -4.46 -8.72
N PHE A 422 25.59 -4.70 -9.62
CA PHE A 422 26.88 -4.00 -9.67
C PHE A 422 26.77 -2.75 -10.53
N PHE A 423 27.45 -1.68 -10.13
CA PHE A 423 27.58 -0.45 -10.91
C PHE A 423 29.03 -0.22 -11.31
N SER A 424 29.25 0.22 -12.55
CA SER A 424 30.54 0.78 -12.97
C SER A 424 30.57 2.29 -12.71
N LEU A 425 31.78 2.88 -12.68
CA LEU A 425 31.95 4.33 -12.57
C LEU A 425 31.26 5.08 -13.74
N GLY A 426 31.19 4.47 -14.92
CA GLY A 426 30.47 4.97 -16.10
C GLY A 426 28.95 4.79 -16.04
N GLY A 427 28.39 4.40 -14.89
CA GLY A 427 26.95 4.26 -14.68
C GLY A 427 26.31 3.04 -15.36
N GLU A 428 27.11 2.10 -15.89
CA GLU A 428 26.56 0.82 -16.36
C GLU A 428 26.19 -0.06 -15.17
N GLN A 429 25.17 -0.92 -15.35
CA GLN A 429 24.71 -1.82 -14.30
C GLN A 429 24.71 -3.28 -14.76
N LEU A 430 25.02 -4.18 -13.83
CA LEU A 430 24.95 -5.62 -14.04
C LEU A 430 24.19 -6.27 -12.88
N SER A 431 23.01 -6.83 -13.16
CA SER A 431 22.37 -7.77 -12.24
C SER A 431 23.06 -9.13 -12.37
N CYS A 432 23.59 -9.65 -11.26
CA CYS A 432 24.32 -10.90 -11.25
C CYS A 432 23.63 -11.92 -10.34
N ASP A 433 23.11 -13.01 -10.90
CA ASP A 433 22.52 -14.07 -10.10
C ASP A 433 23.60 -14.98 -9.50
N ILE A 434 23.74 -14.87 -8.18
CA ILE A 434 24.58 -15.73 -7.36
C ILE A 434 23.68 -16.82 -6.79
N VAL A 435 23.85 -18.02 -7.34
CA VAL A 435 23.21 -19.22 -6.81
C VAL A 435 24.23 -20.03 -6.02
N ASP A 436 23.74 -20.81 -5.06
CA ASP A 436 24.48 -21.95 -4.54
C ASP A 436 25.77 -21.56 -3.77
N LEU A 437 25.68 -20.52 -2.92
CA LEU A 437 26.82 -20.02 -2.11
C LEU A 437 27.50 -21.12 -1.29
N PHE A 438 26.70 -22.01 -0.71
CA PHE A 438 27.13 -23.14 0.11
C PHE A 438 26.76 -24.49 -0.54
N HIS A 439 26.72 -24.57 -1.87
CA HIS A 439 26.25 -25.79 -2.51
C HIS A 439 27.27 -26.92 -2.47
N PHE A 440 26.80 -28.07 -2.01
CA PHE A 440 27.51 -29.34 -2.02
C PHE A 440 26.61 -30.40 -2.67
N VAL A 441 27.00 -30.87 -3.87
CA VAL A 441 26.37 -31.96 -4.66
C VAL A 441 25.08 -31.59 -5.41
N LYS A 442 25.00 -32.04 -6.68
CA LYS A 442 23.92 -31.81 -7.67
C LYS A 442 22.48 -32.16 -7.24
N GLN A 443 22.25 -32.85 -6.12
CA GLN A 443 20.95 -33.48 -5.86
C GLN A 443 19.97 -32.67 -5.02
N ARG A 444 20.38 -31.69 -4.18
CA ARG A 444 19.44 -30.83 -3.43
C ARG A 444 19.99 -29.40 -3.23
N ARG A 445 19.15 -28.39 -3.48
CA ARG A 445 19.44 -26.96 -3.24
C ARG A 445 19.26 -26.61 -1.76
N TRP A 446 20.05 -27.22 -0.88
CA TRP A 446 19.99 -26.97 0.55
C TRP A 446 21.29 -26.31 1.00
N ASN A 447 21.17 -25.29 1.86
CA ASN A 447 22.32 -24.69 2.51
C ASN A 447 22.51 -25.34 3.90
N PRO A 448 23.74 -25.69 4.29
CA PRO A 448 24.03 -26.34 5.57
C PRO A 448 23.76 -25.46 6.78
N TYR A 449 23.75 -24.13 6.58
CA TYR A 449 23.66 -23.16 7.65
C TYR A 449 22.43 -22.27 7.50
N SER A 450 21.86 -21.94 8.66
CA SER A 450 20.94 -20.83 8.86
C SER A 450 21.63 -19.73 9.66
N GLY A 451 21.04 -18.55 9.68
CA GLY A 451 21.67 -17.35 10.21
C GLY A 451 21.87 -16.32 9.11
N SER A 452 22.37 -15.16 9.48
CA SER A 452 22.59 -14.07 8.53
C SER A 452 23.70 -13.16 9.00
N ALA A 453 24.35 -12.48 8.05
CA ALA A 453 25.48 -11.61 8.32
C ALA A 453 25.49 -10.37 7.43
N TRP A 454 26.18 -9.33 7.90
CA TRP A 454 26.71 -8.28 7.06
C TRP A 454 27.87 -8.80 6.25
N CYS A 455 27.79 -8.62 4.95
CA CYS A 455 28.85 -8.98 4.02
C CYS A 455 29.23 -7.79 3.14
N ARG A 456 30.40 -7.88 2.50
CA ARG A 456 30.79 -7.03 1.39
C ARG A 456 31.48 -7.86 0.32
N PHE A 457 31.53 -7.33 -0.90
CA PHE A 457 32.43 -7.87 -1.91
C PHE A 457 33.84 -7.35 -1.66
N GLU A 458 34.83 -8.13 -2.06
CA GLU A 458 36.21 -7.64 -2.12
C GLU A 458 36.98 -8.28 -3.27
N PRO A 459 38.01 -7.59 -3.80
CA PRO A 459 38.90 -8.14 -4.79
C PRO A 459 39.67 -9.34 -4.23
N HIS A 460 39.82 -10.39 -5.02
CA HIS A 460 40.51 -11.62 -4.64
C HIS A 460 41.34 -12.15 -5.81
N PRO A 461 42.64 -12.43 -5.62
CA PRO A 461 43.49 -13.02 -6.66
C PRO A 461 43.25 -14.52 -6.80
N SER A 462 43.22 -15.02 -8.03
CA SER A 462 43.22 -16.47 -8.28
C SER A 462 44.57 -17.08 -7.89
N PRO A 463 44.61 -18.41 -7.61
CA PRO A 463 45.86 -19.08 -7.27
C PRO A 463 46.92 -18.86 -8.37
N GLY A 464 48.07 -18.29 -8.00
CA GLY A 464 49.16 -17.97 -8.92
C GLY A 464 49.09 -16.57 -9.55
N SER A 465 48.04 -15.79 -9.29
CA SER A 465 47.96 -14.38 -9.66
C SER A 465 48.33 -13.49 -8.46
N THR A 466 49.08 -12.42 -8.70
CA THR A 466 49.30 -11.34 -7.73
C THR A 466 48.24 -10.26 -7.81
N GLN A 467 47.57 -10.15 -8.96
CA GLN A 467 46.51 -9.17 -9.19
C GLN A 467 45.12 -9.78 -8.93
N PRO A 468 44.18 -8.98 -8.38
CA PRO A 468 42.82 -9.43 -8.17
C PRO A 468 42.10 -9.59 -9.51
N ASP A 469 41.80 -10.84 -9.87
CA ASP A 469 41.06 -11.18 -11.09
C ASP A 469 39.62 -11.61 -10.79
N ARG A 470 39.21 -11.65 -9.51
CA ARG A 470 37.89 -12.11 -9.06
C ARG A 470 37.37 -11.30 -7.89
N LEU A 471 36.07 -11.42 -7.64
CA LEU A 471 35.43 -10.90 -6.44
C LEU A 471 35.05 -12.07 -5.52
N ALA A 472 35.38 -11.92 -4.24
CA ALA A 472 34.96 -12.81 -3.15
C ALA A 472 33.98 -12.08 -2.22
N ILE A 473 33.35 -12.83 -1.31
CA ILE A 473 32.45 -12.26 -0.30
C ILE A 473 33.10 -12.40 1.08
N ARG A 474 33.29 -11.28 1.76
CA ARG A 474 33.75 -11.24 3.16
C ARG A 474 32.57 -11.08 4.11
N ILE A 475 32.58 -11.84 5.19
CA ILE A 475 31.68 -11.69 6.32
C ILE A 475 32.27 -10.63 7.24
N LEU A 476 31.52 -9.57 7.51
CA LEU A 476 31.91 -8.48 8.38
C LEU A 476 31.47 -8.74 9.81
N GLU A 477 30.19 -9.06 10.00
CA GLU A 477 29.52 -9.14 11.30
C GLU A 477 28.29 -10.06 11.20
N MET A 478 28.05 -10.94 12.16
CA MET A 478 26.86 -11.78 12.23
C MET A 478 25.67 -10.97 12.74
N ILE A 479 24.55 -11.04 12.02
CA ILE A 479 23.28 -10.43 12.42
C ILE A 479 22.48 -11.42 13.25
N THR A 480 22.41 -12.67 12.78
CA THR A 480 21.83 -13.78 13.53
C THR A 480 22.84 -14.92 13.62
N PRO A 481 23.00 -15.56 14.79
CA PRO A 481 23.99 -16.62 14.98
C PRO A 481 23.88 -17.72 13.93
N VAL A 482 25.04 -18.22 13.51
CA VAL A 482 25.11 -19.35 12.59
C VAL A 482 24.60 -20.60 13.30
N THR A 483 23.66 -21.28 12.66
CA THR A 483 23.06 -22.53 13.15
C THR A 483 23.15 -23.58 12.06
N ILE A 484 23.39 -24.83 12.44
CA ILE A 484 23.45 -25.94 11.48
C ILE A 484 22.02 -26.38 11.17
N SER A 485 21.54 -26.10 9.96
CA SER A 485 20.20 -26.53 9.51
C SER A 485 20.21 -27.94 8.93
N HIS A 486 21.33 -28.34 8.31
CA HIS A 486 21.48 -29.63 7.63
C HIS A 486 22.82 -30.28 8.01
N PRO A 487 22.87 -30.99 9.15
CA PRO A 487 24.10 -31.61 9.66
C PRO A 487 24.77 -32.58 8.68
N GLU A 488 23.97 -33.25 7.84
CA GLU A 488 24.40 -34.22 6.84
C GLU A 488 25.31 -33.63 5.77
N ILE A 489 25.24 -32.32 5.52
CA ILE A 489 26.12 -31.62 4.57
C ILE A 489 27.01 -30.57 5.24
N ALA A 490 26.76 -30.20 6.50
CA ALA A 490 27.49 -29.14 7.19
C ALA A 490 28.97 -29.43 7.42
N HIS A 491 29.35 -30.70 7.59
CA HIS A 491 30.75 -31.11 7.73
C HIS A 491 31.56 -30.95 6.44
N HIS A 492 30.89 -30.75 5.31
CA HIS A 492 31.53 -30.55 4.01
C HIS A 492 31.78 -29.09 3.67
N ILE A 493 31.41 -28.12 4.51
CA ILE A 493 31.62 -26.69 4.27
C ILE A 493 32.18 -26.11 5.56
N PRO A 494 33.11 -25.13 5.55
CA PRO A 494 33.55 -24.51 6.78
C PRO A 494 32.43 -23.58 7.27
N VAL A 495 32.24 -23.56 8.59
CA VAL A 495 31.24 -22.69 9.23
C VAL A 495 31.58 -21.22 8.89
N PRO A 496 30.60 -20.41 8.43
CA PRO A 496 30.76 -18.97 8.25
C PRO A 496 31.27 -18.31 9.53
N GLN A 497 32.29 -17.45 9.42
CA GLN A 497 32.91 -16.76 10.55
C GLN A 497 33.10 -15.27 10.26
N GLU A 498 32.92 -14.43 11.28
CA GLU A 498 33.19 -13.00 11.19
C GLU A 498 34.64 -12.72 10.79
N GLY A 499 34.83 -11.69 9.96
CA GLY A 499 36.14 -11.32 9.43
C GLY A 499 36.70 -12.28 8.39
N LYS A 500 36.06 -13.43 8.11
CA LYS A 500 36.53 -14.41 7.12
C LYS A 500 35.77 -14.32 5.80
N LEU A 501 36.37 -14.90 4.75
CA LEU A 501 35.71 -15.08 3.46
C LEU A 501 34.70 -16.22 3.54
N ILE A 502 33.61 -16.10 2.77
CA ILE A 502 32.73 -17.24 2.54
C ILE A 502 33.53 -18.32 1.82
N MET A 503 33.44 -19.55 2.32
CA MET A 503 34.19 -20.68 1.79
C MET A 503 33.25 -21.63 1.03
N LYS A 504 33.78 -22.24 -0.03
CA LYS A 504 33.14 -23.32 -0.80
C LYS A 504 34.13 -24.45 -1.04
N TYR A 505 33.62 -25.65 -1.27
CA TYR A 505 34.42 -26.76 -1.75
C TYR A 505 34.29 -26.87 -3.27
N THR A 506 35.39 -27.17 -3.95
CA THR A 506 35.31 -27.63 -5.33
C THR A 506 34.98 -29.10 -5.32
N GLN A 507 33.88 -29.51 -5.94
CA GLN A 507 33.78 -30.90 -6.36
C GLN A 507 34.69 -31.11 -7.57
N ARG A 508 35.52 -32.16 -7.50
CA ARG A 508 35.96 -32.87 -8.70
C ARG A 508 35.25 -34.21 -8.64
N GLU A 509 34.18 -34.38 -9.42
CA GLU A 509 33.64 -35.71 -9.65
C GLU A 509 34.78 -36.59 -10.21
N PRO A 510 34.88 -37.87 -9.80
CA PRO A 510 35.60 -38.85 -10.59
C PRO A 510 35.11 -38.75 -12.03
N ARG A 511 36.03 -38.68 -13.00
CA ARG A 511 35.63 -38.88 -14.40
C ARG A 511 34.91 -40.23 -14.46
N ILE A 512 33.64 -40.20 -14.89
CA ILE A 512 32.81 -41.38 -15.13
C ILE A 512 33.67 -42.34 -15.97
N GLY A 513 34.05 -43.48 -15.39
CA GLY A 513 34.98 -44.45 -16.00
C GLY A 513 36.07 -45.00 -15.08
N LYS A 514 36.31 -44.43 -13.88
CA LYS A 514 37.17 -45.06 -12.86
C LYS A 514 36.36 -45.46 -11.62
N THR A 515 35.78 -46.65 -11.66
CA THR A 515 35.26 -47.37 -10.50
C THR A 515 36.41 -47.59 -9.51
N GLY A 516 36.42 -46.82 -8.41
CA GLY A 516 37.38 -47.03 -7.30
C GLY A 516 38.04 -45.76 -6.73
N SER A 517 37.91 -44.58 -7.34
CA SER A 517 38.49 -43.37 -6.72
C SER A 517 37.57 -42.83 -5.63
N ARG A 518 38.01 -42.94 -4.36
CA ARG A 518 37.39 -42.24 -3.22
C ARG A 518 37.20 -40.75 -3.57
N PRO A 519 36.09 -40.11 -3.17
CA PRO A 519 35.94 -38.67 -3.31
C PRO A 519 37.11 -38.00 -2.56
N LYS A 520 38.03 -37.38 -3.31
CA LYS A 520 39.09 -36.57 -2.70
C LYS A 520 38.41 -35.33 -2.13
N THR A 521 38.32 -35.26 -0.81
CA THR A 521 37.95 -34.04 -0.09
C THR A 521 38.96 -32.96 -0.47
N LEU A 522 38.58 -32.05 -1.38
CA LEU A 522 39.45 -30.95 -1.77
C LEU A 522 39.50 -29.93 -0.63
N ALA A 523 40.63 -29.26 -0.42
CA ALA A 523 40.72 -28.22 0.61
C ALA A 523 39.64 -27.13 0.40
N PRO A 524 39.07 -26.57 1.48
CA PRO A 524 38.13 -25.46 1.37
C PRO A 524 38.81 -24.27 0.69
N ARG A 525 38.09 -23.59 -0.20
CA ARG A 525 38.59 -22.39 -0.89
C ARG A 525 37.58 -21.26 -0.81
N PRO A 526 38.01 -19.99 -0.90
CA PRO A 526 37.07 -18.88 -0.94
C PRO A 526 36.04 -19.01 -2.07
N TRP A 527 34.81 -18.64 -1.76
CA TRP A 527 33.77 -18.43 -2.75
C TRP A 527 34.15 -17.19 -3.57
N THR A 528 34.22 -17.37 -4.89
CA THR A 528 34.40 -16.28 -5.84
C THR A 528 33.30 -16.32 -6.89
N LEU A 529 33.00 -15.15 -7.47
CA LEU A 529 32.22 -14.99 -8.70
C LEU A 529 32.75 -15.94 -9.80
N ARG A 530 31.84 -16.47 -10.63
CA ARG A 530 32.21 -17.42 -11.71
C ARG A 530 32.94 -16.67 -12.81
N ALA A 531 33.89 -17.34 -13.49
CA ALA A 531 34.68 -16.74 -14.56
C ALA A 531 33.83 -16.00 -15.62
N LYS A 532 32.70 -16.58 -16.05
CA LYS A 532 31.76 -15.93 -16.99
C LYS A 532 31.19 -14.61 -16.44
N GLN A 533 30.86 -14.55 -15.15
CA GLN A 533 30.34 -13.33 -14.52
C GLN A 533 31.46 -12.31 -14.33
N THR A 534 32.64 -12.79 -13.94
CA THR A 534 33.82 -11.96 -13.75
C THR A 534 34.32 -11.32 -15.05
N ALA A 535 34.21 -12.00 -16.18
CA ALA A 535 34.58 -11.48 -17.50
C ALA A 535 33.67 -10.35 -18.00
N HIS A 536 32.56 -10.04 -17.30
CA HIS A 536 31.67 -8.96 -17.68
C HIS A 536 32.36 -7.59 -17.57
N PRO A 537 32.20 -6.67 -18.55
CA PRO A 537 32.88 -5.37 -18.55
C PRO A 537 32.71 -4.56 -17.26
N VAL A 538 31.50 -4.51 -16.69
CA VAL A 538 31.23 -3.86 -15.40
C VAL A 538 32.11 -4.42 -14.27
N ILE A 539 32.23 -5.75 -14.14
CA ILE A 539 33.04 -6.36 -13.08
C ILE A 539 34.53 -6.14 -13.35
N GLN A 540 34.96 -6.21 -14.61
CA GLN A 540 36.34 -5.93 -15.01
C GLN A 540 36.73 -4.47 -14.75
N ALA A 541 35.81 -3.52 -14.90
CA ALA A 541 36.06 -2.12 -14.55
C ALA A 541 36.26 -1.97 -13.04
N ILE A 542 35.38 -2.55 -12.23
CA ILE A 542 35.48 -2.54 -10.76
C ILE A 542 36.81 -3.15 -10.28
N LEU A 543 37.22 -4.29 -10.86
CA LEU A 543 38.48 -4.95 -10.50
C LEU A 543 39.71 -4.12 -10.87
N ARG A 544 39.69 -3.42 -12.02
CA ARG A 544 40.78 -2.52 -12.44
C ARG A 544 40.93 -1.32 -11.51
N ASP A 545 39.82 -0.71 -11.13
CA ASP A 545 39.80 0.42 -10.19
C ASP A 545 40.34 0.00 -8.81
N ALA A 546 39.93 -1.18 -8.35
CA ALA A 546 40.42 -1.74 -7.09
C ALA A 546 41.92 -2.07 -7.13
N ALA A 547 42.42 -2.64 -8.24
CA ALA A 547 43.84 -2.94 -8.40
C ALA A 547 44.72 -1.67 -8.37
N THR A 548 44.21 -0.56 -8.91
CA THR A 548 44.90 0.74 -8.89
C THR A 548 45.03 1.29 -7.47
N THR A 549 43.99 1.10 -6.66
CA THR A 549 43.99 1.50 -5.23
C THR A 549 44.97 0.65 -4.40
N TYR A 550 45.09 -0.64 -4.72
CA TYR A 550 46.02 -1.56 -4.05
C TYR A 550 47.51 -1.30 -4.36
N LEU A 551 47.82 -0.67 -5.49
CA LEU A 551 49.20 -0.32 -5.85
C LEU A 551 49.64 1.04 -5.27
N ALA A 552 48.69 1.85 -4.78
CA ALA A 552 48.94 3.17 -4.21
C ALA A 552 49.01 3.17 -2.67
N ALA A 553 48.68 2.05 -2.03
CA ALA A 553 48.78 1.82 -0.58
C ALA A 553 49.87 0.79 -0.30
#